data_AF-A0A0B6XD45-F1
#
_entry.id   AF-A0A0B6XD45-F1
#
_cell.length_a   1.000
_cell.length_b   1.000
_cell.length_c   1.000
_cell.angle_alpha   90.00
_cell.angle_beta   90.00
_cell.angle_gamma   90.00
#
_symmetry.space_group_name_H-M   'P 1'
#
loop_
_entity.id
_entity.type
_entity.pdbx_description
1 polymer ?
#
loop_
_entity_poly.entity_id
_entity_poly.type
_entity_poly.pdbx_seq_one_letter_code
_entity_poly.pdbx_strand_id
1 'polypeptide(L)'
;MNHLSQATNSLLLQLVMDLKNGYIRRCEALGLAPSEMLMLQSLTIEDLHYLGNSPVSVLSVQIHHANLARILHQARIEQLRMQRIDRALELSGSIDLMHYFFGLSSLEVAARRRIAGITAKSGRVSVLTEMENRDLWQRWQAAKIADADSVEGLDIMMDVAEHHSISLTSVWNAVKDWQQTPVKKQA
;
A
#
# COMPACT_ATOMS: atom_id res chain seq x y z
N MET A 1 -24.30 -3.30 -27.05
CA MET A 1 -23.18 -2.87 -27.93
C MET A 1 -23.11 -1.34 -28.13
N ASN A 2 -24.16 -0.55 -27.84
CA ASN A 2 -24.15 0.92 -28.04
C ASN A 2 -23.31 1.75 -27.03
N HIS A 3 -22.96 1.20 -25.86
CA HIS A 3 -22.19 1.99 -24.87
C HIS A 3 -20.74 2.23 -25.27
N LEU A 4 -20.12 1.28 -25.99
CA LEU A 4 -18.73 1.44 -26.44
C LEU A 4 -18.63 2.44 -27.59
N SER A 5 -19.58 2.44 -28.52
CA SER A 5 -19.63 3.44 -29.59
C SER A 5 -19.93 4.85 -29.04
N GLN A 6 -20.84 4.99 -28.07
CA GLN A 6 -21.07 6.27 -27.38
C GLN A 6 -19.83 6.77 -26.64
N ALA A 7 -19.14 5.90 -25.89
CA ALA A 7 -17.89 6.24 -25.22
C ALA A 7 -16.80 6.63 -26.23
N THR A 8 -16.72 5.92 -27.36
CA THR A 8 -15.79 6.21 -28.45
C THR A 8 -16.03 7.59 -29.05
N ASN A 9 -17.29 7.95 -29.31
CA ASN A 9 -17.64 9.25 -29.88
C ASN A 9 -17.31 10.39 -28.91
N SER A 10 -17.54 10.20 -27.61
CA SER A 10 -17.12 11.17 -26.59
C SER A 10 -15.60 11.34 -26.53
N LEU A 11 -14.83 10.25 -26.67
CA LEU A 11 -13.37 10.31 -26.69
C LEU A 11 -12.85 10.98 -27.96
N LEU A 12 -13.42 10.68 -29.13
CA LEU A 12 -13.05 11.31 -30.40
C LEU A 12 -13.27 12.81 -30.36
N LEU A 13 -14.42 13.28 -29.84
CA LEU A 13 -14.67 14.70 -29.66
C LEU A 13 -13.67 15.34 -28.69
N GLN A 14 -13.37 14.67 -27.58
CA GLN A 14 -12.35 15.12 -26.64
C GLN A 14 -10.98 15.24 -27.30
N LEU A 15 -10.59 14.28 -28.14
CA LEU A 15 -9.33 14.28 -28.89
C LEU A 15 -9.26 15.43 -29.91
N VAL A 16 -10.36 15.70 -30.63
CA VAL A 16 -10.45 16.85 -31.54
C VAL A 16 -10.28 18.15 -30.77
N MET A 17 -10.94 18.30 -29.62
CA MET A 17 -10.80 19.48 -28.76
C MET A 17 -9.39 19.60 -28.20
N ASP A 18 -8.78 18.48 -27.77
CA ASP A 18 -7.41 18.45 -27.28
C ASP A 18 -6.42 18.91 -28.37
N LEU A 19 -6.62 18.49 -29.63
CA LEU A 19 -5.82 18.96 -30.77
C LEU A 19 -6.03 20.45 -31.06
N LYS A 20 -7.27 20.95 -31.03
CA LYS A 20 -7.59 22.38 -31.21
C LYS A 20 -6.96 23.26 -30.12
N ASN A 21 -6.83 22.72 -28.90
CA ASN A 21 -6.20 23.38 -27.76
C ASN A 21 -4.66 23.20 -27.71
N GLY A 22 -4.07 22.45 -28.65
CA GLY A 22 -2.62 22.25 -28.74
C GLY A 22 -2.06 21.14 -27.84
N TYR A 23 -2.90 20.26 -27.27
CA TYR A 23 -2.48 19.13 -26.42
C TYR A 23 -1.99 17.92 -27.24
N ILE A 24 -1.02 18.13 -28.13
CA ILE A 24 -0.52 17.12 -29.07
C ILE A 24 0.08 15.91 -28.34
N ARG A 25 0.91 16.13 -27.32
CA ARG A 25 1.55 15.04 -26.53
C ARG A 25 0.55 14.08 -25.89
N ARG A 26 -0.61 14.59 -25.48
CA ARG A 26 -1.67 13.77 -24.89
C ARG A 26 -2.31 12.86 -25.95
N CYS A 27 -2.51 13.39 -27.15
CA CYS A 27 -3.02 12.63 -28.29
C CYS A 27 -2.03 11.51 -28.70
N GLU A 28 -0.73 11.80 -28.72
CA GLU A 28 0.32 10.80 -28.98
C GLU A 28 0.33 9.70 -27.91
N ALA A 29 0.19 10.08 -26.63
CA ALA A 29 0.12 9.12 -25.53
C ALA A 29 -1.10 8.19 -25.59
N LEU A 30 -2.18 8.61 -26.27
CA LEU A 30 -3.37 7.81 -26.53
C LEU A 30 -3.22 6.92 -27.79
N GLY A 31 -2.10 7.00 -28.49
CA GLY A 31 -1.76 6.16 -29.63
C GLY A 31 -2.12 6.72 -31.00
N LEU A 32 -2.53 7.99 -31.10
CA LEU A 32 -2.79 8.64 -32.39
C LEU A 32 -1.49 8.86 -33.16
N ALA A 33 -1.46 8.43 -34.42
CA ALA A 33 -0.40 8.77 -35.35
C ALA A 33 -0.52 10.23 -35.83
N PRO A 34 0.58 10.90 -36.21
CA PRO A 34 0.54 12.27 -36.71
C PRO A 34 -0.41 12.48 -37.90
N SER A 35 -0.52 11.49 -38.80
CA SER A 35 -1.47 11.52 -39.92
C SER A 35 -2.92 11.53 -39.44
N GLU A 36 -3.24 10.77 -38.41
CA GLU A 36 -4.58 10.70 -37.81
C GLU A 36 -4.92 12.02 -37.11
N MET A 37 -3.95 12.66 -36.46
CA MET A 37 -4.16 13.97 -35.85
C MET A 37 -4.49 15.05 -36.88
N LEU A 38 -3.83 15.03 -38.05
CA LEU A 38 -4.15 15.95 -39.14
C LEU A 38 -5.57 15.73 -39.66
N MET A 39 -5.98 14.47 -39.85
CA MET A 39 -7.35 14.13 -40.26
C MET A 39 -8.38 14.60 -39.22
N LEU A 40 -8.12 14.42 -37.93
CA LEU A 40 -9.01 14.88 -36.86
C LEU A 40 -9.11 16.42 -36.79
N GLN A 41 -8.03 17.15 -37.10
CA GLN A 41 -8.05 18.63 -37.12
C GLN A 41 -8.88 19.21 -38.27
N SER A 42 -8.97 18.49 -39.39
CA SER A 42 -9.71 18.87 -40.59
C SER A 42 -11.17 18.38 -40.62
N LEU A 43 -11.66 17.74 -39.55
CA LEU A 43 -13.04 17.25 -39.49
C LEU A 43 -14.06 18.39 -39.61
N THR A 44 -15.06 18.16 -40.44
CA THR A 44 -16.23 19.03 -40.58
C THR A 44 -17.35 18.62 -39.60
N ILE A 45 -18.38 19.46 -39.48
CA ILE A 45 -19.57 19.14 -38.67
C ILE A 45 -20.30 17.92 -39.23
N GLU A 46 -20.31 17.75 -40.56
CA GLU A 46 -20.92 16.60 -41.23
C GLU A 46 -20.15 15.31 -40.93
N ASP A 47 -18.81 15.36 -40.93
CA ASP A 47 -17.98 14.21 -40.54
C ASP A 47 -18.21 13.82 -39.07
N LEU A 48 -18.31 14.81 -38.18
CA LEU A 48 -18.63 14.57 -36.77
C LEU A 48 -20.02 13.97 -36.59
N HIS A 49 -21.02 14.40 -37.37
CA HIS A 49 -22.36 13.82 -37.36
C HIS A 49 -22.35 12.37 -37.87
N TYR A 50 -21.58 12.08 -38.92
CA TYR A 50 -21.42 10.73 -39.43
C TYR A 50 -20.75 9.80 -38.42
N LEU A 51 -19.63 10.24 -37.82
CA LEU A 51 -18.92 9.50 -36.77
C LEU A 51 -19.79 9.30 -35.53
N GLY A 52 -20.52 10.34 -35.11
CA GLY A 52 -21.43 10.32 -33.97
C GLY A 52 -22.55 9.29 -34.06
N ASN A 53 -22.98 8.96 -35.27
CA ASN A 53 -24.04 7.99 -35.54
C ASN A 53 -23.52 6.62 -36.01
N SER A 54 -22.20 6.45 -36.13
CA SER A 54 -21.61 5.19 -36.56
C SER A 54 -21.83 4.09 -35.50
N PRO A 55 -22.30 2.90 -35.89
CA PRO A 55 -22.40 1.75 -34.98
C PRO A 55 -21.05 1.07 -34.73
N VAL A 56 -20.00 1.44 -35.48
CA VAL A 56 -18.67 0.82 -35.43
C VAL A 56 -17.77 1.58 -34.46
N SER A 57 -17.25 0.88 -33.46
CA SER A 57 -16.25 1.42 -32.53
C SER A 57 -14.85 1.41 -33.17
N VAL A 58 -14.15 2.54 -33.13
CA VAL A 58 -12.72 2.62 -33.48
C VAL A 58 -11.81 2.26 -32.30
N LEU A 59 -12.36 2.17 -31.08
CA LEU A 59 -11.62 1.79 -29.88
C LEU A 59 -11.73 0.29 -29.62
N SER A 60 -10.59 -0.31 -29.27
CA SER A 60 -10.49 -1.64 -28.67
C SER A 60 -10.04 -1.47 -27.22
N VAL A 61 -10.90 -1.82 -26.27
CA VAL A 61 -10.57 -1.79 -24.83
C VAL A 61 -10.37 -3.22 -24.36
N GLN A 62 -9.16 -3.51 -23.89
CA GLN A 62 -8.82 -4.81 -23.32
C GLN A 62 -8.22 -4.64 -21.93
N ILE A 63 -8.67 -5.45 -20.99
CA ILE A 63 -8.11 -5.47 -19.64
C ILE A 63 -6.88 -6.38 -19.67
N HIS A 64 -5.71 -5.83 -19.35
CA HIS A 64 -4.51 -6.64 -19.20
C HIS A 64 -4.56 -7.41 -17.86
N HIS A 65 -5.19 -8.58 -17.87
CA HIS A 65 -5.52 -9.36 -16.68
C HIS A 65 -4.32 -9.62 -15.75
N ALA A 66 -3.13 -9.90 -16.30
CA ALA A 66 -1.93 -10.12 -15.49
C ALA A 66 -1.45 -8.86 -14.74
N ASN A 67 -1.62 -7.68 -15.35
CA ASN A 67 -1.22 -6.42 -14.70
C ASN A 67 -2.25 -6.03 -13.65
N LEU A 68 -3.54 -6.20 -13.95
CA LEU A 68 -4.61 -5.99 -12.99
C LEU A 68 -4.43 -6.88 -11.77
N ALA A 69 -4.20 -8.18 -11.96
CA ALA A 69 -3.97 -9.11 -10.86
C ALA A 69 -2.77 -8.71 -9.99
N ARG A 70 -1.66 -8.27 -10.63
CA ARG A 70 -0.46 -7.79 -9.93
C ARG A 70 -0.74 -6.54 -9.10
N ILE A 71 -1.42 -5.55 -9.65
CA ILE A 71 -1.76 -4.31 -8.94
C ILE A 71 -2.69 -4.61 -7.76
N LEU A 72 -3.71 -5.46 -7.95
CA LEU A 72 -4.61 -5.86 -6.87
C LEU A 72 -3.90 -6.61 -5.76
N HIS A 73 -2.95 -7.48 -6.11
CA HIS A 73 -2.13 -8.18 -5.12
C HIS A 73 -1.25 -7.21 -4.32
N GLN A 74 -0.55 -6.29 -5.01
CA GLN A 74 0.28 -5.28 -4.35
C GLN A 74 -0.56 -4.37 -3.44
N ALA A 75 -1.75 -3.95 -3.89
CA ALA A 75 -2.65 -3.13 -3.09
C ALA A 75 -3.05 -3.83 -1.78
N ARG A 76 -3.29 -5.14 -1.80
CA ARG A 76 -3.57 -5.92 -0.59
C ARG A 76 -2.36 -6.01 0.35
N ILE A 77 -1.16 -6.20 -0.19
CA ILE A 77 0.07 -6.22 0.61
C ILE A 77 0.27 -4.86 1.31
N GLU A 78 0.12 -3.75 0.59
CA GLU A 78 0.26 -2.42 1.17
C GLU A 78 -0.83 -2.11 2.20
N GLN A 79 -2.07 -2.56 1.96
CA GLN A 79 -3.15 -2.40 2.93
C GLN A 79 -2.82 -3.14 4.24
N LEU A 80 -2.34 -4.38 4.16
CA LEU A 80 -1.95 -5.15 5.35
C LEU A 80 -0.74 -4.52 6.06
N ARG A 81 0.24 -4.01 5.30
CA ARG A 81 1.36 -3.25 5.87
C ARG A 81 0.89 -2.01 6.63
N MET A 82 -0.07 -1.26 6.06
CA MET A 82 -0.62 -0.08 6.72
C MET A 82 -1.35 -0.44 8.02
N GLN A 83 -2.15 -1.50 8.02
CA GLN A 83 -2.83 -2.00 9.22
C GLN A 83 -1.83 -2.37 10.33
N ARG A 84 -0.70 -3.01 9.98
CA ARG A 84 0.36 -3.31 10.96
C ARG A 84 1.03 -2.07 11.51
N ILE A 85 1.25 -1.04 10.69
CA ILE A 85 1.79 0.24 11.16
C ILE A 85 0.84 0.85 12.19
N ASP A 86 -0.46 0.91 11.88
CA ASP A 86 -1.45 1.51 12.77
C ASP A 86 -1.56 0.71 14.08
N ARG A 87 -1.61 -0.62 14.00
CA ARG A 87 -1.56 -1.54 15.15
C ARG A 87 -0.31 -1.32 16.01
N ALA A 88 0.87 -1.21 15.40
CA ALA A 88 2.12 -0.94 16.11
C ALA A 88 2.09 0.39 16.89
N LEU A 89 1.49 1.42 16.30
CA LEU A 89 1.37 2.74 16.91
C LEU A 89 0.40 2.72 18.10
N GLU A 90 -0.74 2.05 17.96
CA GLU A 90 -1.73 1.86 19.04
C GLU A 90 -1.11 1.14 20.24
N LEU A 91 -0.29 0.12 19.98
CA LEU A 91 0.44 -0.64 20.99
C LEU A 91 1.68 0.08 21.54
N SER A 92 1.79 1.40 21.33
CA SER A 92 2.89 2.22 21.85
C SER A 92 4.28 1.73 21.39
N GLY A 93 4.38 1.28 20.12
CA GLY A 93 5.66 0.98 19.47
C GLY A 93 6.55 2.22 19.38
N SER A 94 7.82 2.11 19.78
CA SER A 94 8.78 3.21 19.83
C SER A 94 9.15 3.72 18.44
N ILE A 95 9.72 4.94 18.35
CA ILE A 95 10.20 5.47 17.07
C ILE A 95 11.25 4.51 16.46
N ASP A 96 12.13 3.95 17.30
CA ASP A 96 13.15 2.99 16.85
C ASP A 96 12.54 1.70 16.30
N LEU A 97 11.48 1.18 16.94
CA LEU A 97 10.76 0.01 16.44
C LEU A 97 10.09 0.32 15.10
N MET A 98 9.41 1.47 15.02
CA MET A 98 8.73 1.89 13.79
C MET A 98 9.71 2.09 12.64
N HIS A 99 10.89 2.65 12.91
CA HIS A 99 11.95 2.79 11.93
C HIS A 99 12.51 1.43 11.52
N TYR A 100 12.73 0.54 12.48
CA TYR A 100 13.31 -0.79 12.24
C TYR A 100 12.43 -1.67 11.35
N PHE A 101 11.14 -1.82 11.67
CA PHE A 101 10.25 -2.72 10.93
C PHE A 101 9.59 -2.08 9.71
N PHE A 102 9.38 -0.76 9.72
CA PHE A 102 8.58 -0.10 8.67
C PHE A 102 9.34 0.97 7.88
N GLY A 103 10.57 1.31 8.28
CA GLY A 103 11.37 2.36 7.64
C GLY A 103 10.84 3.77 7.87
N LEU A 104 9.98 3.97 8.88
CA LEU A 104 9.37 5.26 9.15
C LEU A 104 10.32 6.18 9.92
N SER A 105 10.41 7.42 9.47
CA SER A 105 11.13 8.49 10.18
C SER A 105 10.38 8.94 11.45
N SER A 106 11.11 9.59 12.35
CA SER A 106 10.53 10.18 13.58
C SER A 106 9.41 11.18 13.27
N LEU A 107 9.54 11.95 12.18
CA LEU A 107 8.54 12.91 11.73
C LEU A 107 7.26 12.21 11.28
N GLU A 108 7.37 11.14 10.48
CA GLU A 108 6.22 10.35 10.01
C GLU A 108 5.49 9.67 11.16
N VAL A 109 6.24 9.10 12.11
CA VAL A 109 5.67 8.48 13.32
C VAL A 109 4.92 9.52 14.15
N ALA A 110 5.50 10.71 14.38
CA ALA A 110 4.86 11.78 15.14
C ALA A 110 3.59 12.30 14.44
N ALA A 111 3.64 12.47 13.11
CA ALA A 111 2.48 12.88 12.32
C ALA A 111 1.34 11.86 12.39
N ARG A 112 1.64 10.57 12.20
CA ARG A 112 0.66 9.48 12.29
C ARG A 112 0.02 9.38 13.67
N ARG A 113 0.82 9.45 14.75
CA ARG A 113 0.27 9.46 16.13
C ARG A 113 -0.67 10.63 16.37
N ARG A 114 -0.33 11.83 15.86
CA ARG A 114 -1.18 13.01 15.98
C ARG A 114 -2.52 12.82 15.27
N ILE A 115 -2.50 12.25 14.05
CA ILE A 115 -3.72 11.96 13.27
C ILE A 115 -4.58 10.91 13.98
N ALA A 116 -3.95 9.86 14.52
CA ALA A 116 -4.64 8.79 15.24
C ALA A 116 -5.12 9.19 16.66
N GLY A 117 -4.84 10.42 17.11
CA GLY A 117 -5.20 10.86 18.47
C GLY A 117 -4.42 10.15 19.59
N ILE A 118 -3.32 9.46 19.26
CA ILE A 118 -2.51 8.72 20.22
C ILE A 118 -1.65 9.72 20.99
N THR A 119 -2.04 10.01 22.23
CA THR A 119 -1.18 10.75 23.15
C THR A 119 -0.02 9.87 23.57
N ALA A 120 1.22 10.31 23.34
CA ALA A 120 2.39 9.57 23.79
C ALA A 120 2.30 9.37 25.32
N LYS A 121 2.11 8.13 25.77
CA LYS A 121 2.23 7.77 27.19
C LYS A 121 3.70 7.96 27.57
N SER A 122 4.01 9.12 28.15
CA SER A 122 5.33 9.40 28.70
C SER A 122 5.49 8.56 29.97
N GLY A 123 6.15 7.42 29.85
CA GLY A 123 6.43 6.49 30.93
C GLY A 123 7.64 5.63 30.56
N ARG A 124 8.37 5.13 31.57
CA ARG A 124 9.46 4.18 31.32
C ARG A 124 8.88 2.95 30.63
N VAL A 125 9.60 2.42 29.64
CA VAL A 125 9.30 1.11 29.06
C VAL A 125 9.32 0.10 30.20
N SER A 126 8.16 -0.46 30.53
CA SER A 126 8.08 -1.45 31.60
C SER A 126 8.74 -2.73 31.13
N VAL A 127 9.58 -3.32 31.98
CA VAL A 127 10.13 -4.65 31.72
C VAL A 127 8.99 -5.66 31.88
N LEU A 128 8.98 -6.67 31.00
CA LEU A 128 8.06 -7.79 31.07
C LEU A 128 8.21 -8.55 32.40
N THR A 129 7.09 -8.94 32.99
CA THR A 129 7.07 -9.89 34.09
C THR A 129 7.47 -11.29 33.60
N GLU A 130 7.91 -12.15 34.53
CA GLU A 130 8.29 -13.53 34.22
C GLU A 130 7.15 -14.33 33.56
N MET A 131 5.90 -14.05 33.93
CA MET A 131 4.72 -14.68 33.34
C MET A 131 4.51 -14.25 31.88
N GLU A 132 4.57 -12.95 31.60
CA GLU A 132 4.42 -12.41 30.25
C GLU A 132 5.56 -12.86 29.34
N ASN A 133 6.79 -12.88 29.86
CA ASN A 133 7.97 -13.36 29.14
C ASN A 133 7.85 -14.85 28.77
N ARG A 134 7.29 -15.67 29.67
CA ARG A 134 7.03 -17.09 29.42
C ARG A 134 5.96 -17.31 28.37
N ASP A 135 4.85 -16.56 28.42
CA ASP A 135 3.79 -16.64 27.40
C ASP A 135 4.31 -16.23 26.02
N LEU A 136 5.08 -15.14 25.95
CA LEU A 136 5.76 -14.71 24.72
C LEU A 136 6.64 -15.83 24.16
N TRP A 137 7.50 -16.42 25.00
CA TRP A 137 8.40 -17.50 24.58
C TRP A 137 7.64 -18.75 24.10
N GLN A 138 6.57 -19.14 24.78
CA GLN A 138 5.74 -20.28 24.38
C GLN A 138 5.07 -20.07 23.03
N ARG A 139 4.47 -18.90 22.80
CA ARG A 139 3.85 -18.55 21.51
C ARG A 139 4.88 -18.47 20.39
N TRP A 140 6.04 -17.90 20.69
CA TRP A 140 7.17 -17.81 19.76
C TRP A 140 7.64 -19.19 19.28
N GLN A 141 7.83 -20.12 20.22
CA GLN A 141 8.23 -21.49 19.91
C GLN A 141 7.14 -22.26 19.15
N ALA A 142 5.87 -22.08 19.53
CA ALA A 142 4.75 -22.75 18.88
C ALA A 142 4.61 -22.34 17.40
N ALA A 143 4.87 -21.07 17.09
CA ALA A 143 4.81 -20.54 15.73
C ALA A 143 6.04 -20.86 14.88
N LYS A 144 7.10 -21.45 15.47
CA LYS A 144 8.35 -21.82 14.77
C LYS A 144 8.96 -20.67 13.97
N ILE A 145 8.94 -19.46 14.53
CA ILE A 145 9.54 -18.28 13.90
C ILE A 145 11.05 -18.50 13.76
N ALA A 146 11.55 -18.50 12.53
CA ALA A 146 12.97 -18.64 12.25
C ALA A 146 13.75 -17.33 12.42
N ASP A 147 13.09 -16.19 12.19
CA ASP A 147 13.69 -14.86 12.21
C ASP A 147 12.80 -13.90 13.01
N ALA A 148 13.34 -13.30 14.07
CA ALA A 148 12.58 -12.37 14.90
C ALA A 148 12.26 -11.04 14.21
N ASP A 149 13.02 -10.73 13.16
CA ASP A 149 12.85 -9.52 12.38
C ASP A 149 11.86 -9.72 11.23
N SER A 150 11.30 -10.94 11.12
CA SER A 150 10.24 -11.27 10.17
C SER A 150 8.90 -10.61 10.51
N VAL A 151 8.02 -10.56 9.51
CA VAL A 151 6.65 -10.07 9.66
C VAL A 151 5.86 -10.94 10.64
N GLU A 152 6.08 -12.25 10.58
CA GLU A 152 5.47 -13.23 11.48
C GLU A 152 5.94 -13.02 12.93
N GLY A 153 7.23 -12.71 13.12
CA GLY A 153 7.78 -12.32 14.41
C GLY A 153 7.09 -11.09 14.99
N LEU A 154 6.94 -10.06 14.17
CA LEU A 154 6.26 -8.83 14.56
C LEU A 154 4.78 -9.06 14.93
N ASP A 155 4.06 -9.88 14.14
CA ASP A 155 2.66 -10.19 14.41
C ASP A 155 2.48 -10.87 15.78
N ILE A 156 3.39 -11.79 16.18
CA ILE A 156 3.36 -12.40 17.52
C ILE A 156 3.67 -11.40 18.63
N MET A 157 4.65 -10.51 18.40
CA MET A 157 4.95 -9.46 19.38
C MET A 157 3.74 -8.56 19.62
N MET A 158 3.00 -8.23 18.56
CA MET A 158 1.77 -7.45 18.66
C MET A 158 0.67 -8.22 19.39
N ASP A 159 0.47 -9.50 19.08
CA ASP A 159 -0.54 -10.34 19.74
C ASP A 159 -0.32 -10.44 21.25
N VAL A 160 0.94 -10.58 21.68
CA VAL A 160 1.30 -10.64 23.11
C VAL A 160 1.14 -9.28 23.77
N ALA A 161 1.54 -8.21 23.09
CA ALA A 161 1.36 -6.85 23.59
C ALA A 161 -0.13 -6.53 23.83
N GLU A 162 -1.00 -6.93 22.91
CA GLU A 162 -2.45 -6.81 23.06
C GLU A 162 -3.00 -7.67 24.21
N HIS A 163 -2.60 -8.94 24.26
CA HIS A 163 -3.12 -9.88 25.24
C HIS A 163 -2.83 -9.44 26.68
N HIS A 164 -1.62 -8.94 26.95
CA HIS A 164 -1.22 -8.46 28.28
C HIS A 164 -1.43 -6.96 28.48
N SER A 165 -1.94 -6.23 27.47
CA SER A 165 -2.11 -4.77 27.51
C SER A 165 -0.81 -4.01 27.84
N ILE A 166 0.32 -4.51 27.34
CA ILE A 166 1.66 -3.95 27.53
C ILE A 166 2.16 -3.25 26.25
N SER A 167 3.23 -2.47 26.35
CA SER A 167 3.77 -1.79 25.18
C SER A 167 4.49 -2.77 24.24
N LEU A 168 4.28 -2.62 22.93
CA LEU A 168 5.00 -3.37 21.90
C LEU A 168 6.52 -3.17 22.00
N THR A 169 6.95 -1.97 22.45
CA THR A 169 8.36 -1.67 22.71
C THR A 169 8.94 -2.57 23.81
N SER A 170 8.19 -2.83 24.89
CA SER A 170 8.61 -3.74 25.96
C SER A 170 8.83 -5.16 25.44
N VAL A 171 7.89 -5.64 24.62
CA VAL A 171 7.93 -6.97 24.02
C VAL A 171 9.13 -7.11 23.08
N TRP A 172 9.34 -6.12 22.21
CA TRP A 172 10.46 -6.11 21.27
C TRP A 172 11.83 -6.12 21.96
N ASN A 173 11.97 -5.38 23.06
CA ASN A 173 13.22 -5.38 23.83
C ASN A 173 13.53 -6.75 24.44
N ALA A 174 12.53 -7.46 24.99
CA ALA A 174 12.76 -8.81 25.49
C ALA A 174 13.14 -9.81 24.40
N VAL A 175 12.52 -9.72 23.20
CA VAL A 175 12.91 -10.56 22.07
C VAL A 175 14.35 -10.27 21.63
N LYS A 176 14.76 -9.00 21.60
CA LYS A 176 16.15 -8.61 21.32
C LYS A 176 17.14 -9.15 22.34
N ASP A 177 16.78 -9.12 23.63
CA ASP A 177 17.64 -9.65 24.70
C ASP A 177 17.88 -11.16 24.53
N TRP A 178 16.88 -11.92 24.05
CA TRP A 178 17.03 -13.33 23.72
C TRP A 178 17.99 -13.59 22.57
N GLN A 179 17.97 -12.74 21.54
CA GLN A 179 18.89 -12.85 20.40
C GLN A 179 20.34 -12.49 20.80
N GLN A 180 20.51 -11.55 21.74
CA GLN A 180 21.83 -11.11 22.20
C GLN A 180 22.44 -12.03 23.26
N THR A 181 21.65 -12.86 23.93
CA THR A 181 22.15 -13.85 24.89
C THR A 181 22.43 -15.15 24.15
N PRO A 182 23.67 -15.45 23.72
CA PRO A 182 23.96 -16.75 23.14
C PRO A 182 23.65 -17.81 24.19
N VAL A 183 22.71 -18.70 23.88
CA VAL A 183 22.45 -19.92 24.64
C VAL A 183 23.78 -20.65 24.80
N LYS A 184 24.43 -20.50 25.95
CA LYS A 184 25.54 -21.38 26.33
C LYS A 184 24.96 -22.78 26.38
N LYS A 185 25.25 -23.59 25.36
CA LYS A 185 25.08 -25.04 25.40
C LYS A 185 25.81 -25.53 26.66
N GLN A 186 25.06 -25.86 27.70
CA GLN A 186 25.58 -26.67 28.79
C GLN A 186 25.71 -28.09 28.24
N ALA A 187 26.97 -28.50 28.07
CA ALA A 187 27.39 -29.88 27.85
C ALA A 187 27.45 -30.60 29.20
#